data_AF-A0A6L7LC41-F1
#
_entry.id   AF-A0A6L7LC41-F1
#
_cell.length_a   1.000
_cell.length_b   1.000
_cell.length_c   1.000
_cell.angle_alpha   90.00
_cell.angle_beta   90.00
_cell.angle_gamma   90.00
#
_symmetry.space_group_name_H-M   'P 1'
#
loop_
_entity.id
_entity.type
_entity.pdbx_description
1 polymer ?
#
loop_
_entity_poly.entity_id
_entity_poly.type
_entity_poly.pdbx_seq_one_letter_code
_entity_poly.pdbx_strand_id
1 'polypeptide(L)' 'MLKKLDSWVTWGVVGFIIGLALGVNDLSVWLVAIGLGLFIAYLVLHGPAKRETEGSLFAAGGVFMMAWMAGFIARGLLSL' A
#
# COMPACT_ATOMS: atom_id res chain seq x y z
N MET A 1 1.08 11.22 15.77
CA MET A 1 1.83 11.25 14.50
C MET A 1 1.47 10.10 13.54
N LEU A 2 1.07 8.93 14.05
CA LEU A 2 0.67 7.75 13.25
C LEU A 2 -0.60 7.93 12.39
N LYS A 3 -1.54 8.81 12.77
CA LYS A 3 -2.83 9.00 12.05
C LYS A 3 -2.72 9.31 10.55
N LYS A 4 -1.61 9.92 10.09
CA LYS A 4 -1.41 10.18 8.66
C LYS A 4 -1.24 8.89 7.84
N LEU A 5 -0.81 7.81 8.47
CA LEU A 5 -0.65 6.48 7.86
C LEU A 5 -1.96 5.68 7.85
N ASP A 6 -3.03 6.17 8.48
CA ASP A 6 -4.34 5.49 8.43
C ASP A 6 -5.09 5.80 7.12
N SER A 7 -4.59 6.73 6.30
CA SER A 7 -5.23 7.18 5.08
C SER A 7 -5.02 6.19 3.94
N TRP A 8 -6.09 5.50 3.56
CA TRP A 8 -6.14 4.66 2.36
C TRP A 8 -5.74 5.39 1.07
N VAL A 9 -6.03 6.69 0.96
CA VAL A 9 -5.62 7.52 -0.18
C VAL A 9 -4.10 7.68 -0.24
N THR A 10 -3.46 7.91 0.90
CA THR A 10 -1.99 8.05 0.97
C THR A 10 -1.32 6.78 0.48
N TRP A 11 -1.79 5.62 0.93
CA TRP A 11 -1.25 4.33 0.50
C TRP A 11 -1.60 3.98 -0.95
N GLY A 12 -2.76 4.41 -1.45
CA GLY A 12 -3.07 4.30 -2.88
C GLY A 12 -2.08 5.07 -3.75
N VAL A 13 -1.77 6.32 -3.40
CA VAL A 13 -0.76 7.12 -4.14
C VAL A 13 0.61 6.46 -4.09
N VAL A 14 1.04 6.00 -2.91
CA VAL A 14 2.34 5.31 -2.74
C VAL A 14 2.37 4.03 -3.59
N GLY A 15 1.33 3.19 -3.52
CA GLY A 15 1.23 1.97 -4.30
C GLY A 15 1.33 2.24 -5.80
N PHE A 16 0.56 3.22 -6.31
CA PHE A 16 0.60 3.61 -7.71
C PHE A 16 2.00 4.05 -8.17
N ILE A 17 2.67 4.92 -7.41
CA ILE A 17 4.02 5.41 -7.74
C ILE A 17 5.01 4.25 -7.79
N ILE A 18 4.96 3.34 -6.80
CA ILE A 18 5.84 2.17 -6.75
C ILE A 18 5.58 1.27 -7.96
N GLY A 19 4.31 0.98 -8.28
CA GLY A 19 3.94 0.18 -9.45
C GLY A 19 4.39 0.81 -10.77
N LEU A 20 4.24 2.12 -10.92
CA LEU A 20 4.66 2.86 -12.10
C LEU A 20 6.18 2.87 -12.27
N ALA A 21 6.95 2.98 -11.18
CA ALA A 21 8.41 3.05 -11.23
C ALA A 21 9.05 1.65 -11.37
N LEU A 22 8.60 0.68 -10.59
CA LEU A 22 9.25 -0.63 -10.46
C LEU A 22 8.59 -1.74 -11.28
N GLY A 23 7.30 -1.61 -11.60
CA GLY A 23 6.52 -2.68 -12.22
C GLY A 23 6.43 -3.93 -11.34
N VAL A 24 6.40 -5.11 -11.97
CA VAL A 24 6.44 -6.42 -11.32
C VAL A 24 7.78 -7.09 -11.65
N ASN A 25 8.65 -7.21 -10.66
CA ASN A 25 9.93 -7.92 -10.74
C ASN A 25 10.26 -8.60 -9.40
N ASP A 26 11.41 -9.27 -9.28
CA ASP A 26 11.79 -9.99 -8.05
C ASP A 26 11.86 -9.07 -6.81
N LEU A 27 12.19 -7.78 -6.99
CA LEU A 27 12.18 -6.80 -5.91
C LEU A 27 10.76 -6.52 -5.41
N SER A 28 9.74 -6.60 -6.29
CA SER A 28 8.33 -6.42 -5.92
C SER A 28 7.87 -7.47 -4.90
N VAL A 29 8.34 -8.72 -5.00
CA VAL A 29 8.02 -9.80 -4.04
C VAL A 29 8.55 -9.45 -2.65
N TRP A 30 9.81 -9.01 -2.57
CA TRP A 30 10.41 -8.59 -1.31
C TRP A 30 9.75 -7.35 -0.71
N LEU A 31 9.38 -6.38 -1.54
CA LEU A 31 8.67 -5.17 -1.08
C LEU A 31 7.29 -5.50 -0.51
N VAL A 32 6.54 -6.42 -1.14
CA VAL A 32 5.24 -6.87 -0.60
C VAL A 32 5.43 -7.63 0.71
N ALA A 33 6.42 -8.53 0.79
CA ALA A 33 6.70 -9.28 2.01
C ALA A 33 7.09 -8.36 3.19
N ILE A 34 8.01 -7.42 2.96
CA ILE A 34 8.41 -6.42 3.95
C ILE A 34 7.22 -5.52 4.31
N GLY A 35 6.47 -5.04 3.32
CA GLY A 35 5.29 -4.20 3.52
C GLY A 35 4.22 -4.87 4.38
N LEU A 36 3.96 -6.17 4.16
CA LEU A 36 3.01 -6.94 4.96
C LEU A 36 3.51 -7.10 6.41
N GLY A 37 4.80 -7.41 6.60
CA GLY A 37 5.41 -7.49 7.92
C GLY A 37 5.33 -6.16 8.68
N LEU A 38 5.63 -5.05 8.01
CA LEU A 38 5.49 -3.70 8.57
C LEU A 38 4.04 -3.35 8.89
N PHE A 39 3.08 -3.76 8.05
CA PHE A 39 1.66 -3.53 8.30
C PHE A 39 1.17 -4.28 9.54
N ILE A 40 1.58 -5.55 9.72
CA ILE A 40 1.26 -6.30 10.94
C ILE A 40 1.87 -5.63 12.17
N ALA A 41 3.14 -5.24 12.10
CA ALA A 41 3.80 -4.51 13.20
C ALA A 41 3.07 -3.18 13.51
N TYR A 42 2.62 -2.47 12.48
CA TYR A 42 1.83 -1.25 12.61
C TYR A 42 0.52 -1.50 13.35
N LEU A 43 -0.24 -2.54 12.97
CA LEU A 43 -1.50 -2.89 13.64
C LEU A 43 -1.30 -3.22 15.12
N VAL A 44 -0.23 -3.95 15.45
CA VAL A 44 0.13 -4.26 16.85
C VAL A 44 0.38 -2.97 17.65
N LEU A 45 1.05 -1.99 17.05
CA LEU A 45 1.36 -0.71 17.70
C LEU A 45 0.16 0.25 17.75
N HIS A 46 -0.81 0.11 16.84
CA HIS A 46 -1.93 1.03 16.72
C HIS A 46 -2.96 0.89 17.87
N GLY A 47 -2.94 -0.26 18.56
CA GLY A 47 -3.83 -0.54 19.68
C GLY A 47 -5.26 -0.87 19.24
N PRO A 48 -6.25 -0.78 20.15
CA PRO A 48 -7.60 -1.24 19.86
C PRO A 48 -8.28 -0.45 18.74
N ALA A 49 -9.02 -1.21 17.93
CA ALA A 49 -10.02 -0.80 16.95
C ALA A 49 -10.78 0.49 17.34
N LYS A 50 -10.74 1.49 16.46
CA LYS A 50 -11.55 2.73 16.59
C LYS A 50 -12.52 2.83 15.43
N ARG A 51 -13.81 2.86 15.76
CA ARG A 51 -14.93 2.84 14.80
C ARG A 51 -14.82 3.87 13.67
N GLU A 52 -14.23 5.04 13.93
CA GLU A 52 -14.11 6.13 12.96
C GLU A 52 -12.96 5.95 11.96
N THR A 53 -11.87 5.27 12.33
CA THR A 53 -10.63 5.23 11.54
C THR A 53 -10.24 3.83 11.06
N GLU A 54 -10.81 2.80 11.67
CA GLU A 54 -10.48 1.40 11.42
C GLU A 54 -10.78 0.94 9.99
N GLY A 55 -11.87 1.42 9.40
CA GLY A 55 -12.20 1.11 8.01
C GLY A 55 -11.14 1.64 7.03
N SER A 56 -10.65 2.86 7.25
CA SER A 56 -9.60 3.46 6.42
C SER A 56 -8.26 2.76 6.62
N LEU A 57 -7.93 2.43 7.87
CA LEU A 57 -6.71 1.70 8.22
C LEU A 57 -6.69 0.29 7.60
N PHE A 58 -7.80 -0.43 7.66
CA PHE A 58 -7.90 -1.77 7.08
C PHE A 58 -7.88 -1.73 5.54
N ALA A 59 -8.58 -0.76 4.94
CA ALA A 59 -8.62 -0.59 3.49
C ALA A 59 -7.25 -0.22 2.89
N ALA A 60 -6.36 0.42 3.66
CA ALA A 60 -5.07 0.91 3.19
C ALA A 60 -4.23 -0.17 2.49
N GLY A 61 -4.15 -1.39 3.04
CA GLY A 61 -3.40 -2.49 2.43
C GLY A 61 -3.97 -2.95 1.09
N GLY A 62 -5.29 -3.14 1.00
CA GLY A 62 -5.94 -3.52 -0.25
C GLY A 62 -5.84 -2.45 -1.33
N VAL A 63 -6.01 -1.18 -0.94
CA VAL A 63 -5.93 -0.02 -1.83
C VAL A 63 -4.51 0.17 -2.36
N PHE A 64 -3.50 -0.02 -1.51
CA PHE A 64 -2.09 -0.04 -1.92
C PHE A 64 -1.84 -1.07 -3.03
N MET A 65 -2.30 -2.32 -2.84
CA MET A 65 -2.09 -3.40 -3.81
C MET A 65 -2.79 -3.13 -5.14
N MET A 66 -4.04 -2.67 -5.10
CA MET A 66 -4.80 -2.33 -6.31
C MET A 66 -4.17 -1.16 -7.06
N ALA A 67 -3.73 -0.13 -6.34
CA ALA A 67 -3.09 1.03 -6.95
C ALA A 67 -1.72 0.67 -7.53
N TRP A 68 -0.94 -0.20 -6.88
CA TRP A 68 0.29 -0.74 -7.45
C TRP A 68 0.02 -1.45 -8.77
N MET A 69 -0.96 -2.36 -8.81
CA MET A 69 -1.32 -3.06 -10.03
C MET A 69 -1.69 -2.07 -11.15
N ALA A 70 -2.45 -1.02 -10.84
CA ALA A 70 -2.77 0.05 -11.79
C ALA A 70 -1.51 0.80 -12.29
N GLY A 71 -0.58 1.13 -11.39
CA GLY A 71 0.70 1.77 -11.76
C GLY A 71 1.56 0.90 -12.68
N PHE A 72 1.64 -0.40 -12.37
CA PHE A 72 2.32 -1.37 -13.23
C PHE A 72 1.70 -1.43 -14.64
N ILE A 73 0.37 -1.50 -14.74
CA ILE A 73 -0.33 -1.51 -16.03
C ILE A 73 -0.04 -0.23 -16.81
N ALA A 74 -0.10 0.93 -16.15
CA ALA A 74 0.21 2.22 -16.77
C ALA A 74 1.66 2.27 -17.29
N ARG A 75 2.63 1.75 -16.52
CA ARG A 75 4.02 1.63 -16.99
C ARG A 75 4.12 0.79 -18.25
N GLY A 76 3.44 -0.36 -18.28
CA GLY A 76 3.41 -1.26 -19.44
C GLY A 76 2.87 -0.57 -20.70
N LEU A 77 1.80 0.21 -20.56
CA LEU A 77 1.21 1.01 -21.65
C LEU A 77 2.13 2.13 -22.15
N LEU A 78 2.88 2.78 -21.25
CA LEU A 78 3.84 3.83 -21.62
C LEU A 78 5.11 3.28 -22.28
N SER A 79 5.40 1.99 -22.09
CA SER A 79 6.55 1.31 -22.70
C SER A 79 6.24 0.60 -24.02
N LEU A 80 4.99 0.66 -24.49
CA LEU A 80 4.52 0.19 -25.80
C LEU A 80 4.75 1.26 -26.87
#